data_AF-V4U7X6-F1
#
_entry.id   AF-V4U7X6-F1
#
_cell.length_a   1.000
_cell.length_b   1.000
_cell.length_c   1.000
_cell.angle_alpha   90.00
_cell.angle_beta   90.00
_cell.angle_gamma   90.00
#
_symmetry.space_group_name_H-M   'P 1'
#
loop_
_entity.id
_entity.type
_entity.pdbx_description
1 polymer ?
#
loop_
_entity_poly.entity_id
_entity_poly.type
_entity_poly.pdbx_seq_one_letter_code
_entity_poly.pdbx_strand_id
1 'polypeptide(L)'
;MFESQTSVELPILDISQPLQPSAGFFLISNHGISRDLYRRLYMISRKLFDLPFDAKLELGPSSSTNTYTPHFIASPFFESLRVSGPNFFASANFENKYYESEFKNCHGYLRIINCSPPEALENEVEGLGMHTDMSCITIVYQDEIGGLQVRSKEGKSLEHWVVLRQSVNCLSLVFFWCFEEEKVILASDEVVGEESMRLCKPENSERGKFEKVGFTVKDFAGIGFQM
;
A
#
# COMPACT_ATOMS: atom_id res chain seq x y z
N MET A 1 26.20 -12.47 6.68
CA MET A 1 26.14 -11.72 7.95
C MET A 1 24.69 -11.30 8.14
N PHE A 2 24.03 -11.73 9.21
CA PHE A 2 22.69 -11.26 9.54
C PHE A 2 22.83 -9.84 10.08
N GLU A 3 22.39 -8.84 9.30
CA GLU A 3 22.23 -7.48 9.78
C GLU A 3 21.28 -7.50 10.99
N SER A 4 21.65 -6.82 12.08
CA SER A 4 20.83 -6.76 13.28
C SER A 4 19.47 -6.15 12.94
N GLN A 5 18.39 -6.93 13.06
CA GLN A 5 17.02 -6.42 12.97
C GLN A 5 16.77 -5.50 14.18
N THR A 6 16.88 -4.20 13.98
CA THR A 6 16.40 -3.21 14.93
C THR A 6 14.88 -3.10 14.76
N SER A 7 14.13 -3.39 15.82
CA SER A 7 12.69 -3.10 15.88
C SER A 7 12.52 -1.58 15.86
N VAL A 8 11.96 -1.04 14.78
CA VAL A 8 11.62 0.38 14.67
C VAL A 8 10.19 0.56 15.15
N GLU A 9 9.98 1.34 16.20
CA GLU A 9 8.63 1.78 16.56
C GLU A 9 8.13 2.78 15.51
N LEU A 10 6.98 2.48 14.91
CA LEU A 10 6.37 3.37 13.94
C LEU A 10 5.71 4.56 14.66
N PRO A 11 5.88 5.80 14.15
CA PRO A 11 5.21 6.95 14.72
C PRO A 11 3.68 6.81 14.60
N ILE A 12 2.95 7.35 15.58
CA ILE A 12 1.48 7.36 15.57
C ILE A 12 1.01 8.75 15.12
N LEU A 13 0.27 8.79 14.03
CA LEU A 13 -0.47 9.96 13.54
C LEU A 13 -1.89 9.93 14.12
N ASP A 14 -2.19 10.88 15.00
CA ASP A 14 -3.54 11.14 15.48
C ASP A 14 -4.22 12.14 14.53
N ILE A 15 -5.22 11.69 13.77
CA ILE A 15 -5.90 12.55 12.78
C ILE A 15 -6.83 13.60 13.42
N SER A 16 -7.05 13.54 14.73
CA SER A 16 -7.77 14.58 15.47
C SER A 16 -6.90 15.79 15.81
N GLN A 17 -5.58 15.68 15.61
CA GLN A 17 -4.60 16.73 15.88
C GLN A 17 -4.10 17.38 14.58
N PRO A 18 -3.52 18.60 14.63
CA PRO A 18 -2.87 19.20 13.47
C PRO A 18 -1.78 18.29 12.89
N LEU A 19 -1.82 18.05 11.57
CA LEU A 19 -0.83 17.21 10.91
C LEU A 19 0.57 17.81 11.02
N GLN A 20 1.52 16.98 11.44
CA GLN A 20 2.95 17.28 11.29
C GLN A 20 3.51 16.49 10.09
N PRO A 21 4.51 17.03 9.37
CA PRO A 21 5.14 16.32 8.28
C PRO A 21 5.75 14.99 8.77
N SER A 22 5.26 13.87 8.23
CA SER A 22 5.85 12.55 8.45
C SER A 22 6.09 11.88 7.10
N ALA A 23 7.26 11.27 6.94
CA ALA A 23 7.60 10.50 5.74
C ALA A 23 7.69 9.01 6.07
N GLY A 24 7.12 8.17 5.21
CA GLY A 24 7.21 6.71 5.34
C GLY A 24 5.98 6.07 6.00
N PHE A 25 6.22 5.05 6.82
CA PHE A 25 5.20 4.25 7.49
C PHE A 25 4.88 4.83 8.86
N PHE A 26 3.59 4.90 9.19
CA PHE A 26 3.09 5.37 10.48
C PHE A 26 1.79 4.65 10.81
N LEU A 27 1.48 4.57 12.10
CA LEU A 27 0.20 4.08 12.59
C LEU A 27 -0.80 5.23 12.63
N ILE A 28 -2.04 5.00 12.24
CA ILE A 28 -3.08 6.02 12.32
C ILE A 28 -4.01 5.71 13.50
N SER A 29 -4.28 6.71 14.32
CA SER A 29 -5.25 6.64 15.42
C SER A 29 -6.37 7.67 15.23
N ASN A 30 -7.48 7.46 15.93
CA ASN A 30 -8.67 8.33 15.88
C ASN A 30 -9.26 8.55 14.47
N HIS A 31 -9.06 7.58 13.57
CA HIS A 31 -9.51 7.62 12.17
C HIS A 31 -11.03 7.63 11.95
N GLY A 32 -11.85 7.51 12.99
CA GLY A 32 -13.32 7.50 12.90
C GLY A 32 -13.95 6.24 12.26
N ILE A 33 -13.17 5.38 11.60
CA ILE A 33 -13.65 4.08 11.07
C ILE A 33 -14.15 3.20 12.23
N SER A 34 -15.43 2.82 12.15
CA SER A 34 -16.08 1.97 13.15
C SER A 34 -15.48 0.56 13.21
N ARG A 35 -15.20 0.07 14.42
CA ARG A 35 -14.79 -1.33 14.65
C ARG A 35 -15.83 -2.34 14.16
N ASP A 36 -17.11 -2.00 14.20
CA ASP A 36 -18.17 -2.88 13.67
C ASP A 36 -18.13 -3.00 12.16
N LEU A 37 -17.78 -1.92 11.44
CA LEU A 37 -17.57 -1.97 10.00
C LEU A 37 -16.41 -2.92 9.67
N TYR A 38 -15.28 -2.77 10.37
CA TYR A 38 -14.13 -3.66 10.22
C TYR A 38 -14.52 -5.12 10.49
N ARG A 39 -15.20 -5.40 11.61
CA ARG A 39 -15.62 -6.76 11.97
C ARG A 39 -16.51 -7.38 10.90
N ARG A 40 -17.44 -6.62 10.31
CA ARG A 40 -18.29 -7.09 9.21
C ARG A 40 -17.47 -7.39 7.96
N LEU A 41 -16.55 -6.50 7.58
CA LEU A 41 -15.66 -6.71 6.44
C LEU A 41 -14.81 -7.97 6.64
N TYR A 42 -14.16 -8.09 7.80
CA TYR A 42 -13.37 -9.27 8.17
C TYR A 42 -14.18 -10.57 8.05
N MET A 43 -15.40 -10.60 8.60
CA MET A 43 -16.28 -11.78 8.54
C MET A 43 -16.69 -12.14 7.10
N ILE A 44 -16.97 -11.14 6.26
CA ILE A 44 -17.29 -11.37 4.85
C ILE A 44 -16.06 -11.87 4.09
N SER A 45 -14.89 -11.27 4.33
CA SER A 45 -13.62 -11.67 3.72
C SER A 45 -13.25 -13.11 4.05
N ARG A 46 -13.39 -13.54 5.31
CA ARG A 46 -13.17 -14.93 5.72
C ARG A 46 -14.08 -15.89 4.94
N LYS A 47 -15.39 -15.62 4.92
CA LYS A 47 -16.36 -16.43 4.17
C LYS A 47 -16.03 -16.51 2.68
N LEU A 48 -15.53 -15.42 2.11
CA LEU A 48 -15.14 -15.38 0.71
C LEU A 48 -13.93 -16.28 0.42
N PHE A 49 -12.90 -16.26 1.27
CA PHE A 49 -11.72 -17.09 1.07
C PHE A 49 -11.94 -18.56 1.45
N ASP A 50 -12.93 -18.84 2.30
CA ASP A 50 -13.39 -20.21 2.61
C ASP A 50 -14.19 -20.86 1.45
N LEU A 51 -14.53 -20.11 0.39
CA LEU A 51 -15.19 -20.66 -0.80
C LEU A 51 -14.27 -21.67 -1.54
N PRO A 52 -14.85 -22.66 -2.26
CA PRO A 52 -14.09 -23.57 -3.09
C PRO A 52 -13.18 -22.83 -4.08
N PHE A 53 -11.99 -23.38 -4.32
CA PHE A 53 -10.99 -22.78 -5.20
C PHE A 53 -11.55 -22.43 -6.59
N ASP A 54 -12.29 -23.36 -7.21
CA ASP A 54 -12.86 -23.15 -8.55
C ASP A 54 -13.82 -21.96 -8.59
N ALA A 55 -14.64 -21.78 -7.54
CA ALA A 55 -15.57 -20.65 -7.45
C ALA A 55 -14.84 -19.30 -7.34
N LYS A 56 -13.70 -19.26 -6.64
CA LYS A 56 -12.85 -18.06 -6.59
C LYS A 56 -12.13 -17.83 -7.93
N LEU A 57 -11.72 -18.92 -8.59
CA LEU A 57 -10.98 -18.87 -9.86
C LEU A 57 -11.80 -18.32 -11.02
N GLU A 58 -13.13 -18.39 -10.97
CA GLU A 58 -14.03 -17.69 -11.92
C GLU A 58 -13.76 -16.17 -12.01
N LEU A 59 -13.19 -15.57 -10.97
CA LEU A 59 -12.78 -14.16 -10.92
C LEU A 59 -11.27 -13.96 -11.14
N GLY A 60 -10.55 -15.02 -11.49
CA GLY A 60 -9.11 -15.08 -11.60
C GLY A 60 -8.52 -14.41 -12.86
N PRO A 61 -7.22 -14.61 -13.13
CA PRO A 61 -6.50 -13.96 -14.22
C PRO A 61 -7.05 -14.17 -15.64
N SER A 62 -7.74 -15.29 -15.87
CA SER A 62 -8.38 -15.61 -17.14
C SER A 62 -9.78 -15.00 -17.30
N SER A 63 -10.35 -14.43 -16.23
CA SER A 63 -11.68 -13.81 -16.25
C SER A 63 -11.62 -12.40 -16.84
N SER A 64 -12.75 -11.90 -17.33
CA SER A 64 -12.88 -10.53 -17.83
C SER A 64 -12.70 -9.48 -16.73
N THR A 65 -13.02 -9.82 -15.48
CA THR A 65 -12.91 -8.92 -14.32
C THR A 65 -11.53 -8.93 -13.69
N ASN A 66 -10.83 -10.08 -13.69
CA ASN A 66 -9.49 -10.28 -13.14
C ASN A 66 -9.29 -9.61 -11.77
N THR A 67 -10.16 -9.94 -10.82
CA THR A 67 -10.16 -9.35 -9.46
C THR A 67 -9.56 -10.27 -8.42
N TYR A 68 -9.57 -11.59 -8.64
CA TYR A 68 -8.97 -12.57 -7.74
C TYR A 68 -7.56 -12.94 -8.17
N THR A 69 -6.62 -12.89 -7.24
CA THR A 69 -5.25 -13.37 -7.39
C THR A 69 -5.11 -14.67 -6.60
N PRO A 70 -5.05 -15.84 -7.24
CA PRO A 70 -4.81 -17.10 -6.55
C PRO A 70 -3.39 -17.23 -5.99
N HIS A 71 -3.22 -18.23 -5.13
CA HIS A 71 -1.92 -18.75 -4.71
C HIS A 71 -0.96 -18.98 -5.87
N PHE A 72 0.34 -18.89 -5.58
CA PHE A 72 1.46 -19.07 -6.51
C PHE A 72 1.67 -17.97 -7.55
N ILE A 73 0.81 -16.95 -7.64
CA ILE A 73 1.08 -15.77 -8.48
C ILE A 73 2.08 -14.84 -7.80
N ALA A 74 1.78 -14.42 -6.56
CA ALA A 74 2.68 -13.59 -5.77
C ALA A 74 3.50 -14.42 -4.77
N SER A 75 2.87 -15.45 -4.19
CA SER A 75 3.49 -16.38 -3.25
C SER A 75 2.60 -17.63 -3.10
N PRO A 76 3.15 -18.81 -2.75
CA PRO A 76 2.37 -20.01 -2.44
C PRO A 76 1.33 -19.82 -1.33
N PHE A 77 1.56 -18.86 -0.43
CA PHE A 77 0.72 -18.62 0.74
C PHE A 77 -0.22 -17.44 0.57
N PHE A 78 -0.12 -16.72 -0.55
CA PHE A 78 -0.83 -15.46 -0.76
C PHE A 78 -2.00 -15.64 -1.72
N GLU A 79 -3.18 -15.23 -1.31
CA GLU A 79 -4.29 -14.95 -2.22
C GLU A 79 -4.91 -13.57 -1.92
N SER A 80 -5.53 -12.96 -2.93
CA SER A 80 -6.20 -11.68 -2.71
C SER A 80 -7.39 -11.47 -3.64
N LEU A 81 -8.30 -10.59 -3.20
CA LEU A 81 -9.42 -10.11 -4.01
C LEU A 81 -9.39 -8.59 -4.07
N ARG A 82 -9.39 -8.04 -5.27
CA ARG A 82 -9.57 -6.62 -5.54
C ARG A 82 -11.05 -6.29 -5.65
N VAL A 83 -11.50 -5.32 -4.89
CA VAL A 83 -12.82 -4.71 -5.03
C VAL A 83 -12.67 -3.22 -5.29
N SER A 84 -13.57 -2.66 -6.09
CA SER A 84 -13.59 -1.22 -6.35
C SER A 84 -13.71 -0.46 -5.03
N GLY A 85 -12.85 0.55 -4.86
CA GLY A 85 -12.88 1.41 -3.69
C GLY A 85 -14.03 2.41 -3.77
N PRO A 86 -14.33 3.11 -2.66
CA PRO A 86 -15.25 4.25 -2.70
C PRO A 86 -14.73 5.32 -3.68
N ASN A 87 -15.64 6.01 -4.36
CA ASN A 87 -15.29 7.22 -5.13
C ASN A 87 -14.89 8.31 -4.14
N PHE A 88 -13.60 8.39 -3.86
CA PHE A 88 -13.10 9.29 -2.85
C PHE A 88 -12.92 10.70 -3.36
N PHE A 89 -12.75 10.95 -4.67
CA PHE A 89 -12.90 12.33 -5.15
C PHE A 89 -14.27 12.89 -4.72
N ALA A 90 -15.31 12.06 -4.79
CA ALA A 90 -16.63 12.42 -4.27
C ALA A 90 -16.74 12.41 -2.72
N SER A 91 -15.83 11.75 -2.00
CA SER A 91 -15.88 11.64 -0.52
C SER A 91 -14.95 12.63 0.19
N ALA A 92 -13.90 13.10 -0.48
CA ALA A 92 -12.98 14.10 0.01
C ALA A 92 -13.62 15.47 -0.17
N ASN A 93 -13.89 16.12 0.95
CA ASN A 93 -14.35 17.50 0.96
C ASN A 93 -13.16 18.43 0.64
N PHE A 94 -12.72 18.45 -0.62
CA PHE A 94 -11.63 19.31 -1.08
C PHE A 94 -12.09 20.77 -1.04
N GLU A 95 -11.96 21.42 0.12
CA GLU A 95 -12.18 22.88 0.23
C GLU A 95 -11.08 23.67 -0.50
N ASN A 96 -9.91 23.05 -0.71
CA ASN A 96 -8.76 23.67 -1.36
C ASN A 96 -8.61 23.20 -2.81
N LYS A 97 -8.89 24.10 -3.76
CA LYS A 97 -8.85 23.87 -5.22
C LYS A 97 -7.47 23.46 -5.74
N TYR A 98 -6.39 23.73 -4.99
CA TYR A 98 -5.03 23.41 -5.41
C TYR A 98 -4.81 21.89 -5.53
N TYR A 99 -5.17 21.13 -4.49
CA TYR A 99 -5.07 19.67 -4.49
C TYR A 99 -6.17 19.00 -5.31
N GLU A 100 -7.28 19.71 -5.57
CA GLU A 100 -8.37 19.21 -6.42
C GLU A 100 -7.83 18.82 -7.80
N SER A 101 -6.99 19.64 -8.44
CA SER A 101 -6.41 19.29 -9.75
C SER A 101 -5.40 18.15 -9.69
N GLU A 102 -4.65 18.02 -8.59
CA GLU A 102 -3.64 16.97 -8.45
C GLU A 102 -4.26 15.59 -8.15
N PHE A 103 -5.42 15.53 -7.53
CA PHE A 103 -6.04 14.25 -7.14
C PHE A 103 -7.38 13.99 -7.84
N LYS A 104 -7.80 14.86 -8.79
CA LYS A 104 -9.12 14.83 -9.46
C LYS A 104 -9.52 13.48 -10.05
N ASN A 105 -8.54 12.78 -10.61
CA ASN A 105 -8.72 11.53 -11.34
C ASN A 105 -7.98 10.36 -10.67
N CYS A 106 -7.55 10.53 -9.42
CA CYS A 106 -7.03 9.42 -8.65
C CYS A 106 -8.12 8.37 -8.44
N HIS A 107 -7.72 7.12 -8.48
CA HIS A 107 -8.63 6.00 -8.29
C HIS A 107 -8.24 5.21 -7.04
N GLY A 108 -9.26 4.84 -6.26
CA GLY A 108 -9.11 4.04 -5.06
C GLY A 108 -9.56 2.60 -5.30
N TYR A 109 -8.86 1.64 -4.71
CA TYR A 109 -9.37 0.27 -4.62
C TYR A 109 -9.00 -0.39 -3.29
N LEU A 110 -9.82 -1.35 -2.87
CA LEU A 110 -9.56 -2.18 -1.71
C LEU A 110 -9.07 -3.54 -2.20
N ARG A 111 -7.94 -3.99 -1.67
CA ARG A 111 -7.44 -5.35 -1.82
C ARG A 111 -7.60 -6.06 -0.49
N ILE A 112 -8.39 -7.13 -0.50
CA ILE A 112 -8.54 -8.04 0.62
C ILE A 112 -7.48 -9.11 0.43
N ILE A 113 -6.59 -9.29 1.39
CA ILE A 113 -5.48 -10.25 1.35
C ILE A 113 -5.73 -11.32 2.40
N ASN A 114 -5.57 -12.57 2.00
CA ASN A 114 -5.52 -13.71 2.90
C ASN A 114 -4.19 -14.44 2.68
N CYS A 115 -3.41 -14.59 3.75
CA CYS A 115 -2.21 -15.40 3.72
C CYS A 115 -2.43 -16.68 4.51
N SER A 116 -2.35 -17.83 3.84
CA SER A 116 -2.57 -19.15 4.42
C SER A 116 -1.23 -19.87 4.62
N PRO A 117 -0.71 -19.95 5.85
CA PRO A 117 0.57 -20.61 6.13
C PRO A 117 0.49 -22.14 5.95
N PRO A 118 1.63 -22.84 5.87
CA PRO A 118 1.69 -24.30 5.99
C PRO A 118 1.04 -24.82 7.29
N GLU A 119 0.45 -26.01 7.21
CA GLU A 119 -0.18 -26.68 8.37
C GLU A 119 0.79 -26.88 9.54
N ALA A 120 2.06 -27.15 9.24
CA ALA A 120 3.13 -27.28 10.22
C ALA A 120 4.23 -26.26 9.90
N LEU A 121 4.29 -25.20 10.70
CA LEU A 121 5.30 -24.16 10.56
C LEU A 121 6.45 -24.41 11.57
N GLU A 122 7.55 -24.98 11.09
CA GLU A 122 8.76 -25.17 11.91
C GLU A 122 9.58 -23.88 12.03
N ASN A 123 9.56 -23.03 10.99
CA ASN A 123 10.26 -21.75 10.90
C ASN A 123 9.36 -20.70 10.26
N GLU A 124 9.59 -19.43 10.54
CA GLU A 124 8.90 -18.32 9.86
C GLU A 124 9.06 -18.43 8.34
N VAL A 125 7.98 -18.18 7.60
CA VAL A 125 8.00 -18.19 6.12
C VAL A 125 7.58 -16.84 5.57
N GLU A 126 8.14 -16.50 4.41
CA GLU A 126 7.74 -15.31 3.66
C GLU A 126 6.35 -15.53 3.05
N GLY A 127 5.36 -14.78 3.55
CA GLY A 127 4.00 -14.79 3.02
C GLY A 127 3.87 -13.95 1.75
N LEU A 128 4.53 -12.80 1.71
CA LEU A 128 4.62 -11.92 0.54
C LEU A 128 5.99 -11.26 0.52
N GLY A 129 6.67 -11.31 -0.63
CA GLY A 129 8.03 -10.80 -0.79
C GLY A 129 8.18 -9.30 -0.60
N MET A 130 9.42 -8.88 -0.40
CA MET A 130 9.79 -7.49 -0.19
C MET A 130 9.52 -6.63 -1.41
N HIS A 131 8.72 -5.57 -1.24
CA HIS A 131 8.34 -4.65 -2.30
C HIS A 131 8.08 -3.23 -1.78
N THR A 132 7.87 -2.30 -2.72
CA THR A 132 7.37 -0.95 -2.47
C THR A 132 6.06 -0.78 -3.22
N ASP A 133 5.09 -0.13 -2.61
CA ASP A 133 3.83 0.16 -3.28
C ASP A 133 4.01 1.22 -4.38
N MET A 134 3.16 1.11 -5.41
CA MET A 134 3.09 2.07 -6.52
C MET A 134 1.94 3.09 -6.33
N SER A 135 1.17 2.98 -5.25
CA SER A 135 0.13 3.93 -4.85
C SER A 135 0.72 5.22 -4.27
N CYS A 136 -0.07 6.29 -4.28
CA CYS A 136 0.25 7.53 -3.56
C CYS A 136 0.14 7.31 -2.04
N ILE A 137 -0.92 6.60 -1.62
CA ILE A 137 -1.20 6.29 -0.21
C ILE A 137 -1.67 4.84 -0.15
N THR A 138 -1.12 4.09 0.80
CA THR A 138 -1.62 2.77 1.18
C THR A 138 -2.06 2.82 2.64
N ILE A 139 -3.28 2.36 2.91
CA ILE A 139 -3.79 2.18 4.27
C ILE A 139 -3.98 0.68 4.48
N VAL A 140 -3.22 0.14 5.42
CA VAL A 140 -3.28 -1.29 5.78
C VAL A 140 -4.01 -1.43 7.12
N TYR A 141 -5.03 -2.28 7.14
CA TYR A 141 -5.65 -2.75 8.38
C TYR A 141 -5.41 -4.25 8.51
N GLN A 142 -4.63 -4.64 9.51
CA GLN A 142 -4.30 -6.05 9.79
C GLN A 142 -5.17 -6.60 10.91
N ASP A 143 -5.34 -7.91 10.93
CA ASP A 143 -5.86 -8.61 12.10
C ASP A 143 -4.80 -8.74 13.21
N GLU A 144 -5.18 -9.37 14.32
CA GLU A 144 -4.33 -9.54 15.50
C GLU A 144 -3.14 -10.49 15.26
N ILE A 145 -3.13 -11.25 14.17
CA ILE A 145 -2.01 -12.14 13.82
C ILE A 145 -0.85 -11.32 13.23
N GLY A 146 -1.19 -10.28 12.46
CA GLY A 146 -0.22 -9.36 11.89
C GLY A 146 0.70 -10.03 10.87
N GLY A 147 2.00 -9.69 10.93
CA GLY A 147 3.04 -10.25 10.06
C GLY A 147 3.62 -9.26 9.05
N LEU A 148 3.09 -8.04 8.95
CA LEU A 148 3.73 -6.98 8.15
C LEU A 148 5.09 -6.64 8.77
N GLN A 149 6.10 -6.55 7.93
CA GLN A 149 7.43 -6.10 8.28
C GLN A 149 7.80 -4.94 7.36
N VAL A 150 8.46 -3.95 7.92
CA VAL A 150 8.92 -2.75 7.20
C VAL A 150 10.40 -2.59 7.45
N ARG A 151 11.16 -2.32 6.39
CA ARG A 151 12.57 -1.99 6.47
C ARG A 151 12.78 -0.57 6.01
N SER A 152 13.35 0.22 6.91
CA SER A 152 13.97 1.49 6.55
C SER A 152 15.39 1.26 6.05
N LYS A 153 15.67 1.83 4.89
CA LYS A 153 17.04 2.09 4.44
C LYS A 153 17.18 3.60 4.45
N GLU A 154 18.23 4.12 5.08
CA GLU A 154 18.46 5.57 5.15
C GLU A 154 18.30 6.22 3.77
N GLY A 155 17.40 7.21 3.70
CA GLY A 155 17.12 7.91 2.45
C GLY A 155 16.49 7.05 1.35
N LYS A 156 15.71 6.00 1.66
CA LYS A 156 14.96 5.24 0.64
C LYS A 156 13.50 5.04 1.01
N SER A 157 12.63 4.94 0.01
CA SER A 157 11.26 4.42 0.16
C SER A 157 11.31 3.11 0.94
N LEU A 158 10.44 3.03 1.95
CA LEU A 158 10.40 1.91 2.87
C LEU A 158 9.92 0.66 2.12
N GLU A 159 10.75 -0.37 2.14
CA GLU A 159 10.41 -1.68 1.62
C GLU A 159 9.61 -2.44 2.67
N HIS A 160 8.59 -3.19 2.27
CA HIS A 160 7.78 -3.97 3.18
C HIS A 160 7.51 -5.38 2.65
N TRP A 161 7.31 -6.33 3.55
CA TRP A 161 7.03 -7.74 3.26
C TRP A 161 6.11 -8.32 4.34
N VAL A 162 5.56 -9.51 4.09
CA VAL A 162 4.74 -10.22 5.07
C VAL A 162 5.45 -11.49 5.51
N VAL A 163 5.55 -11.71 6.82
CA VAL A 163 6.09 -12.91 7.43
C VAL A 163 4.99 -13.65 8.17
N LEU A 164 4.86 -14.95 7.89
CA LEU A 164 3.95 -15.83 8.59
C LEU A 164 4.71 -16.54 9.71
N ARG A 165 4.27 -16.30 10.95
CA ARG A 165 4.91 -16.78 12.17
C ARG A 165 4.11 -17.85 12.91
N GLN A 166 2.86 -18.06 12.50
CA GLN A 166 1.92 -18.97 13.12
C GLN A 166 1.19 -19.74 12.02
N SER A 167 0.78 -20.98 12.28
CA SER A 167 -0.07 -21.79 11.37
C SER A 167 -1.53 -21.35 11.44
N VAL A 168 -1.78 -20.04 11.38
CA VAL A 168 -3.11 -19.42 11.35
C VAL A 168 -3.15 -18.41 10.21
N ASN A 169 -4.20 -18.47 9.39
CA ASN A 169 -4.37 -17.53 8.28
C ASN A 169 -4.41 -16.09 8.79
N CYS A 170 -3.58 -15.21 8.23
CA CYS A 170 -3.68 -13.78 8.49
C CYS A 170 -4.46 -13.07 7.38
N LEU A 171 -5.37 -12.18 7.78
CA LEU A 171 -6.16 -11.36 6.88
C LEU A 171 -5.70 -9.90 6.98
N SER A 172 -5.58 -9.24 5.83
CA SER A 172 -5.33 -7.80 5.76
C SER A 172 -6.27 -7.13 4.77
N LEU A 173 -6.77 -5.95 5.14
CA LEU A 173 -7.53 -5.06 4.27
C LEU A 173 -6.60 -3.93 3.85
N VAL A 174 -6.27 -3.87 2.56
CA VAL A 174 -5.30 -2.91 2.03
C VAL A 174 -5.99 -1.98 1.06
N PHE A 175 -6.12 -0.72 1.44
CA PHE A 175 -6.67 0.31 0.57
C PHE A 175 -5.53 1.02 -0.16
N PHE A 176 -5.65 1.08 -1.49
CA PHE A 176 -4.71 1.74 -2.38
C PHE A 176 -5.34 2.99 -2.98
N TRP A 177 -4.67 4.12 -2.81
CA TRP A 177 -4.93 5.38 -3.49
C TRP A 177 -3.94 5.54 -4.64
N CYS A 178 -4.38 5.48 -5.89
CA CYS A 178 -3.48 5.51 -7.05
C CYS A 178 -3.67 6.79 -7.87
N PHE A 179 -2.59 7.23 -8.52
CA PHE A 179 -2.66 8.27 -9.54
C PHE A 179 -3.51 7.82 -10.73
N GLU A 180 -3.97 8.80 -11.51
CA GLU A 180 -4.56 8.55 -12.82
C GLU A 180 -3.53 7.84 -13.72
N GLU A 181 -4.01 6.93 -14.59
CA GLU A 181 -3.16 6.30 -15.60
C GLU A 181 -2.53 7.40 -16.49
N GLU A 182 -1.28 7.22 -16.90
CA GLU A 182 -0.52 8.19 -17.72
C GLU A 182 -0.30 9.58 -17.08
N LYS A 183 -0.64 9.75 -15.80
CA LYS A 183 -0.38 11.02 -15.12
C LYS A 183 1.12 11.30 -15.06
N VAL A 184 1.50 12.49 -15.53
CA VAL A 184 2.82 13.06 -15.28
C VAL A 184 2.90 13.52 -13.82
N ILE A 185 3.79 12.89 -13.05
CA ILE A 185 4.06 13.28 -11.67
C ILE A 185 5.34 14.12 -11.64
N LEU A 186 5.27 15.28 -10.99
CA LEU A 186 6.38 16.21 -10.84
C LEU A 186 6.51 16.58 -9.36
N ALA A 187 7.72 16.90 -8.93
CA ALA A 187 7.91 17.49 -7.61
C ALA A 187 7.25 18.88 -7.58
N SER A 188 6.49 19.14 -6.51
CA SER A 188 5.84 20.44 -6.28
C SER A 188 6.88 21.55 -6.13
N ASP A 189 6.53 22.75 -6.61
CA ASP A 189 7.37 23.95 -6.52
C ASP A 189 7.69 24.33 -5.07
N GLU A 190 6.80 24.02 -4.11
CA GLU A 190 7.06 24.22 -2.68
C GLU A 190 8.25 23.40 -2.18
N VAL A 191 8.43 22.20 -2.75
CA VAL A 191 9.49 21.27 -2.38
C VAL A 191 10.77 21.64 -3.13
N VAL A 192 10.68 21.91 -4.43
CA VAL A 192 11.84 22.22 -5.28
C VAL A 192 12.46 23.58 -4.91
N GLY A 193 11.64 24.57 -4.56
CA GLY A 193 12.05 25.98 -4.39
C GLY A 193 12.29 26.68 -5.73
N GLU A 194 12.08 28.00 -5.77
CA GLU A 194 12.13 28.80 -7.01
C GLU A 194 13.50 28.78 -7.72
N GLU A 195 14.59 28.48 -7.01
CA GLU A 195 15.96 28.51 -7.53
C GLU A 195 16.52 27.13 -7.95
N SER A 196 15.79 26.04 -7.72
CA SER A 196 16.29 24.67 -8.01
C SER A 196 15.70 24.10 -9.29
N MET A 197 16.52 23.38 -10.07
CA MET A 197 16.05 22.63 -11.23
C MET A 197 15.49 21.26 -10.80
N ARG A 198 14.30 20.89 -11.33
CA ARG A 198 13.73 19.55 -11.13
C ARG A 198 14.63 18.49 -11.78
N LEU A 199 15.15 17.55 -10.99
CA LEU A 199 16.08 16.51 -11.48
C LEU A 199 15.37 15.27 -12.05
N CYS A 200 14.19 14.92 -11.55
CA CYS A 200 13.43 13.80 -12.08
C CYS A 200 12.68 14.18 -13.36
N LYS A 201 12.84 13.34 -14.40
CA LYS A 201 12.06 13.46 -15.63
C LYS A 201 10.58 13.20 -15.30
N PRO A 202 9.65 13.90 -15.97
CA PRO A 202 8.22 13.57 -15.89
C PRO A 202 8.05 12.08 -16.22
N GLU A 203 7.59 11.29 -15.25
CA GLU A 203 7.26 9.89 -15.50
C GLU A 203 5.79 9.82 -15.93
N ASN A 204 5.55 9.23 -17.10
CA ASN A 204 4.22 8.80 -17.50
C ASN A 204 3.99 7.40 -16.96
N SER A 205 2.89 7.22 -16.24
CA SER A 205 2.36 5.92 -15.86
C SER A 205 1.90 5.13 -17.11
N GLU A 206 2.83 4.58 -17.93
CA GLU A 206 2.47 3.63 -18.98
C GLU A 206 2.07 2.29 -18.35
N ARG A 207 0.99 1.68 -18.88
CA ARG A 207 0.43 0.43 -18.34
C ARG A 207 1.48 -0.68 -18.26
N GLY A 208 1.95 -1.00 -17.04
CA GLY A 208 2.83 -2.14 -16.77
C GLY A 208 4.32 -1.88 -17.00
N LYS A 209 4.76 -0.63 -17.20
CA LYS A 209 6.17 -0.24 -17.18
C LYS A 209 6.35 0.94 -16.23
N PHE A 210 7.01 0.69 -15.12
CA PHE A 210 7.36 1.72 -14.14
C PHE A 210 8.83 1.58 -13.81
N GLU A 211 9.57 2.70 -13.87
CA GLU A 211 10.96 2.75 -13.45
C GLU A 211 11.06 3.39 -12.07
N LYS A 212 12.06 2.99 -11.29
CA LYS A 212 12.26 3.56 -9.95
C LYS A 212 12.80 4.99 -10.10
N VAL A 213 11.97 6.01 -9.81
CA VAL A 213 12.28 7.44 -10.08
C VAL A 213 13.16 8.11 -9.01
N GLY A 214 13.47 7.44 -7.90
CA GLY A 214 14.32 8.00 -6.85
C GLY A 214 14.18 7.21 -5.54
N PHE A 215 14.93 7.59 -4.52
CA PHE A 215 14.88 6.94 -3.21
C PHE A 215 14.25 7.85 -2.13
N THR A 216 14.44 9.17 -2.20
CA THR A 216 13.79 10.16 -1.32
C THR A 216 12.93 11.16 -2.07
N VAL A 217 12.08 11.89 -1.33
CA VAL A 217 11.40 13.11 -1.83
C VAL A 217 12.42 14.15 -2.31
N LYS A 218 13.60 14.24 -1.68
CA LYS A 218 14.68 15.15 -2.12
C LYS A 218 15.31 14.69 -3.43
N ASP A 219 15.49 13.39 -3.63
CA ASP A 219 15.98 12.83 -4.90
C ASP A 219 14.95 13.08 -6.00
N PHE A 220 13.67 12.89 -5.68
CA PHE A 220 12.56 13.17 -6.58
C PHE A 220 12.46 14.66 -6.94
N ALA A 221 12.65 15.54 -5.96
CA ALA A 221 12.57 16.99 -6.13
C ALA A 221 13.85 17.65 -6.65
N GLY A 222 14.98 16.96 -6.57
CA GLY A 222 16.29 17.50 -6.92
C GLY A 222 16.90 18.46 -5.89
N ILE A 223 16.49 18.40 -4.62
CA ILE A 223 17.01 19.27 -3.57
C ILE A 223 18.35 18.71 -3.05
N GLY A 224 19.46 19.40 -3.32
CA GLY A 224 20.76 19.07 -2.74
C GLY A 224 21.96 19.13 -3.70
N PHE A 225 21.74 19.34 -5.01
CA PHE A 225 22.82 19.66 -5.94
C PHE A 225 22.98 21.18 -6.04
N GLN A 226 23.67 21.77 -5.06
CA GLN A 226 24.39 23.02 -5.32
C GLN A 226 25.63 22.68 -6.15
N MET A 227 25.85 23.40 -7.26
CA MET A 227 27.10 23.32 -8.04
C MET A 227 28.32 23.63 -7.18
#